data_AF-A0A956GH95-F1
#
_entry.id   AF-A0A956GH95-F1
#
_cell.length_a   1.000
_cell.length_b   1.000
_cell.length_c   1.000
_cell.angle_alpha   90.00
_cell.angle_beta   90.00
_cell.angle_gamma   90.00
#
_symmetry.space_group_name_H-M   'P 1'
#
loop_
_entity.id
_entity.type
_entity.pdbx_description
1 polymer ?
#
loop_
_entity_poly.entity_id
_entity_poly.type
_entity_poly.pdbx_seq_one_letter_code
_entity_poly.pdbx_strand_id
1 'polypeptide(L)'
;MPGRADNKSASPAAAAAVAAMLALLTLATGCLETDGPAPKNEKLTGCDKSGPARGAIKPEILAVFPGCCQGIGHLIPDFLVPKDFRAMLAREGESLCVPDIFATDPDYTPRKCTSVFGLPGACISSCVPAVGNADVPLPAANCDAGDLCAPCKDPRTGEDTGSCKIGKLACETPPERPGCHDFEPSLDLSPYPTCCQDKGGRAHCAPARLVSEAQQKDLSPCDSGGEPGFCVPDKFLARGGKFTPTTCKSIGGREGRCISVCAPSVAKDMANLPTTGCDADERCAPCYDPRTGIGTGACTIGNCDDGPKEPPKPFEPCGKDGADDAYCVPADLVPAADRHQFDNIGCNAKPCAEPGALCVPKKIIDAGPTYQPKHCENDLLGYLALFQKLFTDPIAAIGALKEYKEGRCLSRCLPKVRPKADLLGQKDCEAGEVCVPCFDPEKAKEGKIPTGACDR
;
A
#
# COMPACT_ATOMS: atom_id res chain seq x y z
N MET A 1 -49.28 12.80 -52.34
CA MET A 1 -49.42 11.40 -51.91
C MET A 1 -48.55 11.19 -50.68
N PRO A 2 -49.13 10.83 -49.52
CA PRO A 2 -48.39 10.67 -48.28
C PRO A 2 -47.83 9.24 -48.15
N GLY A 3 -46.60 9.12 -47.68
CA GLY A 3 -45.96 7.87 -47.29
C GLY A 3 -45.66 7.93 -45.80
N ARG A 4 -46.30 7.02 -45.06
CA ARG A 4 -46.40 6.87 -43.61
C ARG A 4 -45.40 5.80 -43.17
N ALA A 5 -44.64 6.04 -42.10
CA ALA A 5 -43.98 5.05 -41.25
C ALA A 5 -43.36 5.77 -40.04
N ASP A 6 -43.24 5.24 -38.84
CA ASP A 6 -44.10 4.38 -38.03
C ASP A 6 -43.66 4.63 -36.58
N ASN A 7 -44.64 4.82 -35.69
CA ASN A 7 -44.43 4.98 -34.25
C ASN A 7 -44.08 3.62 -33.64
N LYS A 8 -42.91 3.48 -32.98
CA LYS A 8 -42.63 2.33 -32.11
C LYS A 8 -43.10 2.61 -30.69
N SER A 9 -44.16 1.89 -30.35
CA SER A 9 -44.72 1.70 -29.02
C SER A 9 -43.73 1.01 -28.07
N ALA A 10 -43.64 1.54 -26.85
CA ALA A 10 -43.03 0.88 -25.72
C ALA A 10 -43.90 -0.31 -25.27
N SER A 11 -43.26 -1.46 -25.04
CA SER A 11 -43.91 -2.67 -24.52
C SER A 11 -43.78 -2.72 -22.98
N PRO A 12 -44.82 -3.13 -22.22
CA PRO A 12 -44.79 -3.22 -20.77
C PRO A 12 -44.26 -4.59 -20.35
N ALA A 13 -42.95 -4.70 -20.07
CA ALA A 13 -42.35 -5.95 -19.60
C ALA A 13 -41.19 -5.75 -18.62
N ALA A 14 -41.27 -4.71 -17.78
CA ALA A 14 -40.25 -4.41 -16.76
C ALA A 14 -40.83 -4.23 -15.34
N ALA A 15 -42.04 -4.73 -15.07
CA ALA A 15 -42.70 -4.61 -13.77
C ALA A 15 -42.87 -5.94 -13.01
N ALA A 16 -42.33 -7.06 -13.50
CA ALA A 16 -42.51 -8.38 -12.88
C ALA A 16 -41.24 -8.96 -12.22
N ALA A 17 -40.10 -8.27 -12.23
CA ALA A 17 -38.84 -8.78 -11.67
C ALA A 17 -38.56 -8.34 -10.22
N VAL A 18 -39.37 -7.46 -9.63
CA VAL A 18 -39.12 -6.90 -8.28
C VAL A 18 -39.86 -7.66 -7.17
N ALA A 19 -40.75 -8.60 -7.51
CA ALA A 19 -41.52 -9.38 -6.53
C ALA A 19 -40.90 -10.74 -6.15
N ALA A 20 -39.81 -11.18 -6.80
CA ALA A 20 -39.20 -12.50 -6.57
C ALA A 20 -37.97 -12.50 -5.64
N MET A 21 -37.44 -11.34 -5.25
CA MET A 21 -36.27 -11.25 -4.35
C MET A 21 -36.64 -11.05 -2.87
N LEU A 22 -37.91 -10.87 -2.52
CA LEU A 22 -38.36 -10.63 -1.14
C LEU A 22 -38.95 -11.88 -0.43
N ALA A 23 -38.78 -13.08 -1.00
CA ALA A 23 -39.34 -14.33 -0.48
C ALA A 23 -38.30 -15.39 -0.08
N LEU A 24 -37.01 -15.03 0.01
CA LEU A 24 -35.93 -15.96 0.40
C LEU A 24 -35.33 -15.69 1.81
N LEU A 25 -35.93 -14.78 2.59
CA LEU A 25 -35.39 -14.40 3.91
C LEU A 25 -36.12 -14.97 5.14
N THR A 26 -36.98 -15.97 4.97
CA THR A 26 -37.63 -16.64 6.11
C THR A 26 -37.75 -18.13 5.83
N LEU A 27 -36.85 -18.93 6.43
CA LEU A 27 -37.05 -20.30 6.95
C LEU A 27 -35.68 -21.00 7.11
N ALA A 28 -35.17 -21.07 8.34
CA ALA A 28 -34.44 -22.22 8.89
C ALA A 28 -33.91 -21.92 10.31
N THR A 29 -34.82 -21.89 11.28
CA THR A 29 -34.52 -22.26 12.68
C THR A 29 -34.76 -23.75 12.84
N GLY A 30 -33.76 -24.51 13.32
CA GLY A 30 -34.02 -25.82 13.94
C GLY A 30 -32.93 -26.90 13.80
N CYS A 31 -32.16 -27.05 14.89
CA CYS A 31 -31.67 -28.31 15.49
C CYS A 31 -30.55 -29.12 14.78
N LEU A 32 -29.40 -29.28 15.46
CA LEU A 32 -29.10 -30.46 16.28
C LEU A 32 -27.72 -30.34 16.95
N GLU A 33 -27.73 -30.36 18.28
CA GLU A 33 -26.57 -30.69 19.12
C GLU A 33 -26.11 -32.12 18.82
N THR A 34 -24.80 -32.30 18.65
CA THR A 34 -24.14 -33.58 18.96
C THR A 34 -22.87 -33.29 19.74
N ASP A 35 -22.94 -33.59 21.04
CA ASP A 35 -21.77 -33.74 21.90
C ASP A 35 -20.99 -34.99 21.46
N GLY A 36 -19.75 -34.79 21.02
CA GLY A 36 -18.77 -35.84 20.77
C GLY A 36 -17.39 -35.37 21.22
N PRO A 37 -16.63 -36.18 21.97
CA PRO A 37 -15.41 -35.72 22.62
C PRO A 37 -14.31 -35.44 21.59
N ALA A 38 -13.68 -34.27 21.72
CA ALA A 38 -12.50 -33.89 20.98
C ALA A 38 -11.39 -34.95 21.11
N PRO A 39 -10.70 -35.33 20.01
CA PRO A 39 -9.47 -36.10 20.14
C PRO A 39 -8.45 -35.26 20.90
N LYS A 40 -7.90 -35.84 21.96
CA LYS A 40 -6.81 -35.24 22.74
C LYS A 40 -5.61 -35.11 21.82
N ASN A 41 -5.35 -33.89 21.33
CA ASN A 41 -4.10 -33.57 20.67
C ASN A 41 -2.97 -33.69 21.69
N GLU A 42 -2.15 -34.71 21.49
CA GLU A 42 -0.82 -34.85 22.07
C GLU A 42 -0.03 -33.57 21.76
N LYS A 43 0.40 -32.86 22.80
CA LYS A 43 1.32 -31.72 22.68
C LYS A 43 2.63 -32.22 22.07
N LEU A 44 2.79 -32.05 20.76
CA LEU A 44 4.10 -31.97 20.14
C LEU A 44 4.70 -30.63 20.53
N THR A 45 5.62 -30.66 21.48
CA THR A 45 6.45 -29.52 21.89
C THR A 45 7.41 -29.17 20.76
N GLY A 46 7.16 -28.07 20.06
CA GLY A 46 8.01 -27.54 19.00
C GLY A 46 8.31 -26.05 19.24
N CYS A 47 9.61 -25.73 19.20
CA CYS A 47 10.26 -24.41 19.26
C CYS A 47 10.31 -23.76 20.67
N ASP A 48 11.49 -23.83 21.31
CA ASP A 48 11.80 -23.12 22.56
C ASP A 48 11.72 -21.60 22.32
N LYS A 49 11.01 -20.91 23.21
CA LYS A 49 10.47 -19.54 23.05
C LYS A 49 11.49 -18.40 23.11
N SER A 50 12.75 -18.62 22.75
CA SER A 50 13.83 -17.64 22.97
C SER A 50 14.26 -16.82 21.74
N GLY A 51 13.73 -17.10 20.54
CA GLY A 51 13.95 -16.25 19.35
C GLY A 51 12.82 -15.23 19.16
N PRO A 52 13.07 -14.05 18.55
CA PRO A 52 12.00 -13.15 18.14
C PRO A 52 11.10 -13.87 17.14
N ALA A 53 9.85 -14.14 17.52
CA ALA A 53 8.87 -14.79 16.67
C ALA A 53 8.78 -14.03 15.34
N ARG A 54 9.00 -14.73 14.22
CA ARG A 54 8.64 -14.21 12.90
C ARG A 54 7.13 -13.93 12.97
N GLY A 55 6.73 -12.66 12.84
CA GLY A 55 5.36 -12.26 13.08
C GLY A 55 4.42 -12.94 12.09
N ALA A 56 3.55 -13.82 12.58
CA ALA A 56 2.39 -14.30 11.84
C ALA A 56 1.69 -13.12 11.17
N ILE A 57 1.38 -13.22 9.88
CA ILE A 57 0.49 -12.25 9.23
C ILE A 57 -0.88 -12.48 9.83
N LYS A 58 -1.41 -11.46 10.50
CA LYS A 58 -2.74 -11.57 11.11
C LYS A 58 -3.78 -11.82 10.01
N PRO A 59 -4.83 -12.62 10.27
CA PRO A 59 -5.87 -12.91 9.27
C PRO A 59 -6.50 -11.66 8.64
N GLU A 60 -6.64 -10.56 9.40
CA GLU A 60 -7.21 -9.31 8.90
C GLU A 60 -6.30 -8.62 7.87
N ILE A 61 -4.98 -8.75 8.04
CA ILE A 61 -3.99 -8.23 7.07
C ILE A 61 -3.93 -9.15 5.86
N LEU A 62 -4.03 -10.47 6.08
CA LEU A 62 -4.00 -11.45 4.99
C LEU A 62 -5.13 -11.22 4.00
N ALA A 63 -6.33 -10.89 4.50
CA ALA A 63 -7.52 -10.58 3.69
C ALA A 63 -7.38 -9.35 2.77
N VAL A 64 -6.35 -8.52 2.93
CA VAL A 64 -6.05 -7.39 2.04
C VAL A 64 -5.40 -7.86 0.74
N PHE A 65 -4.69 -8.98 0.78
CA PHE A 65 -3.99 -9.51 -0.39
C PHE A 65 -4.98 -10.22 -1.33
N PRO A 66 -4.75 -10.21 -2.65
CA PRO A 66 -5.56 -11.01 -3.57
C PRO A 66 -5.38 -12.51 -3.27
N GLY A 67 -6.47 -13.28 -3.28
CA GLY A 67 -6.42 -14.73 -3.18
C GLY A 67 -5.74 -15.35 -4.41
N CYS A 68 -4.99 -16.43 -4.19
CA CYS A 68 -4.38 -17.25 -5.23
C CYS A 68 -4.66 -18.73 -4.96
N CYS A 69 -4.28 -19.61 -5.89
CA CYS A 69 -4.45 -21.06 -5.73
C CYS A 69 -5.87 -21.47 -5.28
N GLN A 70 -6.89 -21.02 -6.05
CA GLN A 70 -8.30 -21.32 -5.77
C GLN A 70 -8.78 -20.88 -4.36
N GLY A 71 -8.11 -19.90 -3.76
CA GLY A 71 -8.46 -19.36 -2.44
C GLY A 71 -7.83 -20.06 -1.25
N ILE A 72 -6.85 -20.95 -1.47
CA ILE A 72 -6.08 -21.63 -0.40
C ILE A 72 -4.85 -20.81 0.01
N GLY A 73 -4.49 -19.78 -0.79
CA GLY A 73 -3.37 -18.89 -0.53
C GLY A 73 -3.69 -17.44 -0.88
N HIS A 74 -2.75 -16.56 -0.59
CA HIS A 74 -2.79 -15.15 -0.95
C HIS A 74 -1.49 -14.71 -1.65
N LEU A 75 -1.59 -13.72 -2.54
CA LEU A 75 -0.45 -13.09 -3.21
C LEU A 75 0.24 -12.10 -2.25
N ILE A 76 1.31 -12.56 -1.61
CA ILE A 76 2.08 -11.78 -0.65
C ILE A 76 3.31 -11.19 -1.35
N PRO A 77 3.56 -9.87 -1.24
CA PRO A 77 4.77 -9.25 -1.79
C PRO A 77 6.03 -9.97 -1.34
N ASP A 78 6.96 -10.21 -2.27
CA ASP A 78 8.08 -11.13 -2.01
C ASP A 78 8.95 -10.71 -0.82
N PHE A 79 9.06 -9.42 -0.53
CA PHE A 79 9.82 -8.88 0.60
C PHE A 79 9.25 -9.27 1.97
N LEU A 80 7.94 -9.56 2.07
CA LEU A 80 7.30 -10.04 3.29
C LEU A 80 7.46 -11.55 3.49
N VAL A 81 7.80 -12.28 2.42
CA VAL A 81 8.00 -13.73 2.47
C VAL A 81 9.45 -14.01 2.89
N PRO A 82 9.71 -14.89 3.89
CA PRO A 82 11.07 -15.23 4.27
C PRO A 82 11.82 -15.85 3.08
N LYS A 83 13.10 -15.48 2.91
CA LYS A 83 13.90 -15.85 1.73
C LYS A 83 13.90 -17.35 1.45
N ASP A 84 13.92 -18.17 2.50
CA ASP A 84 13.97 -19.63 2.41
C ASP A 84 12.71 -20.24 1.78
N PHE A 85 11.56 -19.55 1.86
CA PHE A 85 10.31 -19.99 1.24
C PHE A 85 10.15 -19.52 -0.20
N ARG A 86 10.82 -18.43 -0.60
CA ARG A 86 10.58 -17.78 -1.90
C ARG A 86 10.84 -18.70 -3.10
N ALA A 87 11.84 -19.58 -2.98
CA ALA A 87 12.19 -20.52 -4.04
C ALA A 87 11.14 -21.62 -4.25
N MET A 88 10.30 -21.88 -3.23
CA MET A 88 9.32 -22.97 -3.27
C MET A 88 7.93 -22.49 -3.71
N LEU A 89 7.68 -21.18 -3.76
CA LEU A 89 6.34 -20.62 -3.96
C LEU A 89 6.13 -20.16 -5.41
N ALA A 90 4.89 -20.21 -5.87
CA ALA A 90 4.55 -19.69 -7.19
C ALA A 90 4.74 -18.17 -7.22
N ARG A 91 5.38 -17.64 -8.27
CA ARG A 91 5.57 -16.20 -8.44
C ARG A 91 4.56 -15.66 -9.45
N GLU A 92 3.91 -14.56 -9.07
CA GLU A 92 3.00 -13.80 -9.91
C GLU A 92 3.41 -12.32 -9.84
N GLY A 93 4.23 -11.88 -10.80
CA GLY A 93 4.84 -10.55 -10.78
C GLY A 93 5.83 -10.39 -9.60
N GLU A 94 5.60 -9.36 -8.79
CA GLU A 94 6.40 -9.05 -7.58
C GLU A 94 5.90 -9.76 -6.31
N SER A 95 4.81 -10.52 -6.42
CA SER A 95 4.21 -11.27 -5.33
C SER A 95 4.45 -12.78 -5.45
N LEU A 96 4.39 -13.47 -4.32
CA LEU A 96 4.44 -14.90 -4.21
C LEU A 96 3.09 -15.41 -3.70
N CYS A 97 2.57 -16.47 -4.31
CA CYS A 97 1.38 -17.15 -3.81
C CYS A 97 1.75 -17.99 -2.59
N VAL A 98 1.39 -17.49 -1.40
CA VAL A 98 1.70 -18.12 -0.11
C VAL A 98 0.44 -18.82 0.41
N PRO A 99 0.48 -20.14 0.70
CA PRO A 99 -0.61 -20.82 1.39
C PRO A 99 -0.95 -20.14 2.71
N ASP A 100 -2.23 -19.99 3.03
CA ASP A 100 -2.68 -19.20 4.19
C ASP A 100 -2.05 -19.70 5.49
N ILE A 101 -1.96 -21.01 5.64
CA ILE A 101 -1.37 -21.64 6.82
C ILE A 101 0.10 -21.25 7.02
N PHE A 102 0.87 -21.04 5.94
CA PHE A 102 2.26 -20.57 6.03
C PHE A 102 2.33 -19.08 6.41
N ALA A 103 1.32 -18.30 6.01
CA ALA A 103 1.25 -16.87 6.32
C ALA A 103 0.80 -16.62 7.77
N THR A 104 -0.15 -17.41 8.27
CA THR A 104 -0.80 -17.20 9.57
C THR A 104 -0.15 -17.98 10.72
N ASP A 105 0.57 -19.06 10.44
CA ASP A 105 1.23 -19.88 11.45
C ASP A 105 2.75 -19.97 11.18
N PRO A 106 3.56 -19.13 11.85
CA PRO A 106 5.01 -19.11 11.66
C PRO A 106 5.69 -20.38 12.18
N ASP A 107 5.01 -21.17 13.02
CA ASP A 107 5.49 -22.42 13.58
C ASP A 107 4.89 -23.64 12.87
N TYR A 108 4.23 -23.42 11.72
CA TYR A 108 3.57 -24.48 10.97
C TYR A 108 4.54 -25.62 10.66
N THR A 109 4.23 -26.78 11.24
CA THR A 109 4.94 -28.02 10.97
C THR A 109 4.01 -28.95 10.18
N PRO A 110 4.33 -29.26 8.92
CA PRO A 110 3.55 -30.18 8.12
C PRO A 110 3.29 -31.51 8.83
N ARG A 111 2.06 -32.01 8.74
CA ARG A 111 1.73 -33.37 9.20
C ARG A 111 2.57 -34.39 8.42
N LYS A 112 3.11 -35.39 9.09
CA LYS A 112 3.83 -36.50 8.43
C LYS A 112 2.84 -37.42 7.72
N CYS A 113 3.24 -37.91 6.56
CA CYS A 113 2.45 -38.81 5.74
C CYS A 113 3.36 -39.85 5.04
N THR A 114 2.76 -40.86 4.41
CA THR A 114 3.47 -41.82 3.56
C THR A 114 3.12 -41.54 2.11
N SER A 115 4.12 -41.15 1.33
CA SER A 115 3.96 -40.73 -0.07
C SER A 115 4.02 -41.94 -1.02
N VAL A 116 4.14 -41.67 -2.31
CA VAL A 116 4.35 -42.69 -3.35
C VAL A 116 5.52 -43.62 -2.99
N PHE A 117 5.38 -44.89 -3.37
CA PHE A 117 6.38 -45.96 -3.10
C PHE A 117 6.69 -46.20 -1.62
N GLY A 118 5.81 -45.78 -0.70
CA GLY A 118 6.02 -45.98 0.74
C GLY A 118 7.08 -45.06 1.34
N LEU A 119 7.49 -44.01 0.62
CA LEU A 119 8.49 -43.06 1.11
C LEU A 119 7.91 -42.15 2.20
N PRO A 120 8.70 -41.79 3.22
CA PRO A 120 8.27 -40.78 4.19
C PRO A 120 8.03 -39.45 3.47
N GLY A 121 6.98 -38.75 3.87
CA GLY A 121 6.59 -37.46 3.30
C GLY A 121 5.99 -36.50 4.32
N ALA A 122 5.64 -35.32 3.81
CA ALA A 122 4.98 -34.26 4.55
C ALA A 122 3.75 -33.78 3.77
N CYS A 123 2.69 -33.43 4.50
CA CYS A 123 1.49 -32.82 3.94
C CYS A 123 1.78 -31.37 3.58
N ILE A 124 1.93 -31.11 2.28
CA ILE A 124 2.23 -29.79 1.75
C ILE A 124 1.08 -29.36 0.86
N SER A 125 0.72 -28.07 0.95
CA SER A 125 -0.31 -27.48 0.08
C SER A 125 0.00 -27.72 -1.39
N SER A 126 -1.02 -28.16 -2.14
CA SER A 126 -0.97 -28.27 -3.59
C SER A 126 -0.68 -26.93 -4.28
N CYS A 127 -0.79 -25.81 -3.57
CA CYS A 127 -0.40 -24.49 -4.04
C CYS A 127 1.10 -24.29 -4.23
N VAL A 128 1.92 -25.13 -3.59
CA VAL A 128 3.37 -25.14 -3.81
C VAL A 128 3.61 -25.77 -5.19
N PRO A 129 4.20 -25.07 -6.18
CA PRO A 129 4.33 -25.58 -7.55
C PRO A 129 5.01 -26.94 -7.64
N ALA A 130 6.02 -27.21 -6.82
CA ALA A 130 6.72 -28.49 -6.77
C ALA A 130 5.80 -29.66 -6.35
N VAL A 131 4.68 -29.36 -5.69
CA VAL A 131 3.70 -30.33 -5.19
C VAL A 131 2.49 -30.41 -6.13
N GLY A 132 1.91 -29.26 -6.51
CA GLY A 132 0.76 -29.20 -7.41
C GLY A 132 1.05 -29.63 -8.85
N ASN A 133 2.29 -29.42 -9.31
CA ASN A 133 2.73 -29.76 -10.68
C ASN A 133 3.73 -30.93 -10.69
N ALA A 134 3.72 -31.79 -9.67
CA ALA A 134 4.62 -32.94 -9.63
C ALA A 134 4.38 -33.87 -10.83
N ASP A 135 5.46 -34.31 -11.49
CA ASP A 135 5.41 -35.25 -12.63
C ASP A 135 4.69 -36.56 -12.27
N VAL A 136 4.78 -36.95 -11.00
CA VAL A 136 4.13 -38.13 -10.44
C VAL A 136 2.96 -37.66 -9.57
N PRO A 137 1.73 -38.12 -9.83
CA PRO A 137 0.58 -37.79 -8.99
C PRO A 137 0.84 -38.15 -7.53
N LEU A 138 0.86 -37.13 -6.66
CA LEU A 138 1.06 -37.31 -5.23
C LEU A 138 -0.27 -37.67 -4.55
N PRO A 139 -0.30 -38.64 -3.63
CA PRO A 139 -1.52 -38.99 -2.91
C PRO A 139 -1.84 -37.94 -1.84
N ALA A 140 -3.12 -37.71 -1.56
CA ALA A 140 -3.54 -36.92 -0.39
C ALA A 140 -3.18 -37.63 0.94
N ALA A 141 -3.12 -38.96 0.97
CA ALA A 141 -2.83 -39.76 2.17
C ALA A 141 -3.70 -39.33 3.38
N ASN A 142 -3.08 -39.00 4.52
CA ASN A 142 -3.73 -38.48 5.73
C ASN A 142 -3.66 -36.94 5.83
N CYS A 143 -3.43 -36.25 4.71
CA CYS A 143 -3.35 -34.80 4.64
C CYS A 143 -4.75 -34.18 4.60
N ASP A 144 -4.83 -32.90 5.00
CA ASP A 144 -6.07 -32.15 4.99
C ASP A 144 -6.46 -31.79 3.54
N ALA A 145 -7.71 -31.33 3.34
CA ALA A 145 -8.19 -31.01 2.00
C ALA A 145 -7.36 -29.87 1.36
N GLY A 146 -6.86 -30.10 0.14
CA GLY A 146 -5.99 -29.16 -0.57
C GLY A 146 -4.48 -29.42 -0.41
N ASP A 147 -4.10 -30.33 0.49
CA ASP A 147 -2.72 -30.77 0.69
C ASP A 147 -2.46 -32.12 0.01
N LEU A 148 -1.23 -32.31 -0.45
CA LEU A 148 -0.73 -33.57 -0.99
C LEU A 148 0.48 -34.05 -0.19
N CYS A 149 0.64 -35.37 -0.11
CA CYS A 149 1.76 -35.98 0.57
C CYS A 149 3.02 -35.95 -0.31
N ALA A 150 3.82 -34.90 -0.16
CA ALA A 150 5.08 -34.75 -0.89
C ALA A 150 6.20 -35.57 -0.22
N PRO A 151 6.95 -36.41 -0.97
CA PRO A 151 7.98 -37.25 -0.40
C PRO A 151 9.17 -36.41 0.08
N CYS A 152 9.81 -36.79 1.20
CA CYS A 152 10.99 -36.06 1.70
C CYS A 152 12.18 -36.11 0.71
N LYS A 153 12.23 -37.14 -0.15
CA LYS A 153 13.27 -37.35 -1.15
C LYS A 153 12.64 -37.64 -2.51
N ASP A 154 13.24 -37.17 -3.59
CA ASP A 154 12.78 -37.49 -4.95
C ASP A 154 12.99 -39.00 -5.19
N PRO A 155 11.95 -39.77 -5.57
CA PRO A 155 12.06 -41.21 -5.76
C PRO A 155 12.98 -41.63 -6.91
N ARG A 156 13.33 -40.72 -7.83
CA ARG A 156 14.19 -40.95 -8.99
C ARG A 156 15.66 -40.69 -8.69
N THR A 157 15.95 -39.61 -7.96
CA THR A 157 17.34 -39.15 -7.72
C THR A 157 17.82 -39.45 -6.30
N GLY A 158 16.90 -39.64 -5.34
CA GLY A 158 17.20 -39.78 -3.92
C GLY A 158 17.59 -38.46 -3.24
N GLU A 159 17.56 -37.34 -3.96
CA GLU A 159 17.85 -36.00 -3.44
C GLU A 159 16.73 -35.50 -2.54
N ASP A 160 17.06 -34.59 -1.62
CA ASP A 160 16.10 -34.02 -0.68
C ASP A 160 15.18 -33.02 -1.40
N THR A 161 13.86 -33.18 -1.24
CA THR A 161 12.87 -32.28 -1.88
C THR A 161 12.58 -31.04 -1.04
N GLY A 162 13.07 -30.99 0.21
CA GLY A 162 12.73 -29.95 1.18
C GLY A 162 11.37 -30.12 1.86
N SER A 163 10.48 -31.02 1.37
CA SER A 163 9.10 -31.17 1.89
C SER A 163 9.04 -31.42 3.39
N CYS A 164 9.97 -32.21 3.92
CA CYS A 164 10.02 -32.54 5.35
C CYS A 164 10.82 -31.54 6.20
N LYS A 165 11.31 -30.46 5.59
CA LYS A 165 12.08 -29.39 6.23
C LYS A 165 11.36 -28.04 6.27
N ILE A 166 10.19 -27.92 5.65
CA ILE A 166 9.43 -26.66 5.55
C ILE A 166 9.15 -26.03 6.93
N GLY A 167 8.86 -26.82 7.97
CA GLY A 167 8.72 -26.33 9.35
C GLY A 167 10.05 -26.14 10.12
N LYS A 168 11.13 -26.80 9.71
CA LYS A 168 12.45 -26.63 10.34
C LYS A 168 13.16 -25.35 9.89
N LEU A 169 12.96 -24.92 8.64
CA LEU A 169 13.48 -23.64 8.12
C LEU A 169 12.88 -22.41 8.82
N ALA A 170 11.74 -22.58 9.50
CA ALA A 170 11.14 -21.53 10.33
C ALA A 170 11.76 -21.44 11.73
N CYS A 171 12.15 -22.59 12.32
CA CYS A 171 12.68 -22.67 13.69
C CYS A 171 14.21 -22.86 13.79
N GLU A 172 14.91 -23.10 12.68
CA GLU A 172 16.35 -22.90 12.65
C GLU A 172 16.59 -21.40 12.79
N THR A 173 17.19 -21.01 13.92
CA THR A 173 17.77 -19.67 14.09
C THR A 173 18.52 -19.40 12.78
N PRO A 174 18.18 -18.32 12.04
CA PRO A 174 18.96 -17.96 10.86
C PRO A 174 20.42 -18.06 11.25
N PRO A 175 21.31 -18.70 10.44
CA PRO A 175 22.72 -18.77 10.78
C PRO A 175 23.10 -17.38 11.25
N GLU A 176 23.58 -17.26 12.50
CA GLU A 176 23.82 -15.97 13.15
C GLU A 176 24.40 -15.06 12.09
N ARG A 177 23.66 -14.01 11.70
CA ARG A 177 24.13 -13.08 10.67
C ARG A 177 25.51 -12.67 11.16
N PRO A 178 26.61 -12.96 10.42
CA PRO A 178 27.95 -12.61 10.89
C PRO A 178 27.91 -11.16 11.34
N GLY A 179 28.17 -10.95 12.64
CA GLY A 179 27.65 -9.82 13.41
C GLY A 179 27.70 -8.50 12.66
N CYS A 180 26.54 -7.96 12.32
CA CYS A 180 26.40 -6.58 11.84
C CYS A 180 26.87 -5.55 12.89
N HIS A 181 26.98 -5.99 14.15
CA HIS A 181 27.48 -5.21 15.28
C HIS A 181 29.01 -5.19 15.38
N ASP A 182 29.72 -6.11 14.72
CA ASP A 182 31.17 -6.33 14.90
C ASP A 182 32.01 -6.03 13.65
N PHE A 183 31.40 -5.54 12.57
CA PHE A 183 32.14 -5.24 11.34
C PHE A 183 32.80 -3.85 11.43
N GLU A 184 34.04 -3.84 11.95
CA GLU A 184 34.98 -2.70 11.89
C GLU A 184 35.99 -2.73 10.72
N PRO A 185 35.71 -3.17 9.47
CA PRO A 185 36.51 -2.68 8.36
C PRO A 185 35.94 -1.34 7.93
N SER A 186 36.71 -0.27 8.12
CA SER A 186 36.54 0.96 7.36
C SER A 186 37.32 0.81 6.06
N LEU A 187 36.63 0.53 4.96
CA LEU A 187 37.20 0.71 3.63
C LEU A 187 37.70 2.16 3.52
N ASP A 188 38.95 2.35 3.10
CA ASP A 188 39.46 3.69 2.76
C ASP A 188 38.69 4.23 1.56
N LEU A 189 38.02 5.36 1.75
CA LEU A 189 37.19 5.98 0.72
C LEU A 189 37.99 6.91 -0.20
N SER A 190 39.22 7.27 0.17
CA SER A 190 40.10 8.18 -0.59
C SER A 190 40.33 7.80 -2.06
N PRO A 191 40.35 6.51 -2.45
CA PRO A 191 40.50 6.11 -3.86
C PRO A 191 39.24 6.31 -4.71
N TYR A 192 38.08 6.53 -4.09
CA TYR A 192 36.81 6.65 -4.79
C TYR A 192 36.49 8.13 -5.06
N PRO A 193 35.95 8.51 -6.23
CA PRO A 193 35.53 9.89 -6.46
C PRO A 193 34.34 10.26 -5.58
N THR A 194 34.38 11.42 -4.92
CA THR A 194 33.23 11.95 -4.18
C THR A 194 32.05 12.26 -5.12
N CYS A 195 30.82 12.01 -4.68
CA CYS A 195 29.58 12.32 -5.42
C CYS A 195 28.52 12.91 -4.46
N CYS A 196 27.36 13.33 -4.98
CA CYS A 196 26.23 13.85 -4.19
C CYS A 196 26.47 15.18 -3.43
N GLN A 197 27.56 15.88 -3.72
CA GLN A 197 27.87 17.16 -3.08
C GLN A 197 26.82 18.23 -3.41
N ASP A 198 26.19 18.14 -4.59
CA ASP A 198 25.10 19.00 -5.04
C ASP A 198 23.86 18.92 -4.13
N LYS A 199 23.67 17.81 -3.42
CA LYS A 199 22.58 17.58 -2.47
C LYS A 199 23.01 17.80 -1.01
N GLY A 200 24.26 18.20 -0.79
CA GLY A 200 24.85 18.35 0.55
C GLY A 200 25.10 17.02 1.27
N GLY A 201 25.16 15.90 0.53
CA GLY A 201 25.40 14.58 1.10
C GLY A 201 26.86 14.13 1.05
N ARG A 202 27.20 13.13 1.87
CA ARG A 202 28.52 12.47 1.87
C ARG A 202 28.41 11.08 1.23
N ALA A 203 28.93 10.97 0.02
CA ALA A 203 28.94 9.74 -0.75
C ALA A 203 30.17 9.68 -1.66
N HIS A 204 30.55 8.47 -2.03
CA HIS A 204 31.58 8.22 -3.03
C HIS A 204 31.05 7.27 -4.11
N CYS A 205 31.62 7.41 -5.31
CA CYS A 205 31.28 6.59 -6.45
C CYS A 205 31.95 5.21 -6.33
N ALA A 206 31.15 4.19 -6.09
CA ALA A 206 31.62 2.81 -6.07
C ALA A 206 31.50 2.18 -7.47
N PRO A 207 32.51 1.47 -7.98
CA PRO A 207 32.39 0.70 -9.22
C PRO A 207 31.19 -0.24 -9.19
N ALA A 208 30.49 -0.40 -10.32
CA ALA A 208 29.25 -1.20 -10.41
C ALA A 208 29.40 -2.63 -9.86
N ARG A 209 30.59 -3.25 -10.02
CA ARG A 209 30.91 -4.59 -9.49
C ARG A 209 30.86 -4.71 -7.95
N LEU A 210 30.95 -3.60 -7.22
CA LEU A 210 30.88 -3.58 -5.75
C LEU A 210 29.46 -3.34 -5.24
N VAL A 211 28.51 -3.04 -6.12
CA VAL A 211 27.13 -2.72 -5.78
C VAL A 211 26.23 -3.81 -6.35
N SER A 212 25.46 -4.48 -5.49
CA SER A 212 24.55 -5.53 -5.95
C SER A 212 23.49 -4.95 -6.90
N GLU A 213 23.09 -5.71 -7.92
CA GLU A 213 22.06 -5.28 -8.89
C GLU A 213 20.78 -4.78 -8.20
N ALA A 214 20.40 -5.41 -7.09
CA ALA A 214 19.25 -5.01 -6.29
C ALA A 214 19.37 -3.59 -5.70
N GLN A 215 20.59 -3.13 -5.39
CA GLN A 215 20.85 -1.79 -4.85
C GLN A 215 21.11 -0.74 -5.94
N GLN A 216 21.54 -1.16 -7.13
CA GLN A 216 21.86 -0.25 -8.23
C GLN A 216 20.65 0.62 -8.64
N LYS A 217 19.44 0.06 -8.60
CA LYS A 217 18.18 0.79 -8.88
C LYS A 217 17.87 1.91 -7.88
N ASP A 218 18.45 1.83 -6.68
CA ASP A 218 18.19 2.74 -5.57
C ASP A 218 19.32 3.78 -5.40
N LEU A 219 20.29 3.83 -6.32
CA LEU A 219 21.45 4.71 -6.26
C LEU A 219 21.61 5.50 -7.56
N SER A 220 22.16 6.71 -7.45
CA SER A 220 22.43 7.53 -8.65
C SER A 220 23.67 6.98 -9.38
N PRO A 221 23.66 6.89 -10.72
CA PRO A 221 24.86 6.52 -11.46
C PRO A 221 25.94 7.60 -11.34
N CYS A 222 27.21 7.21 -11.44
CA CYS A 222 28.36 8.09 -11.43
C CYS A 222 29.54 7.48 -12.21
N ASP A 223 30.57 8.29 -12.46
CA ASP A 223 31.83 7.83 -13.03
C ASP A 223 32.86 7.57 -11.91
N SER A 224 33.38 6.34 -11.86
CA SER A 224 34.37 5.89 -10.87
C SER A 224 35.77 5.85 -11.49
N GLY A 225 36.24 6.97 -12.05
CA GLY A 225 37.56 7.04 -12.66
C GLY A 225 37.63 6.40 -14.05
N GLY A 226 36.59 6.63 -14.87
CA GLY A 226 36.46 6.11 -16.23
C GLY A 226 35.68 4.78 -16.34
N GLU A 227 35.17 4.25 -15.23
CA GLU A 227 34.29 3.08 -15.19
C GLU A 227 32.90 3.45 -14.65
N PRO A 228 31.82 2.80 -15.12
CA PRO A 228 30.48 3.03 -14.58
C PRO A 228 30.39 2.59 -13.11
N GLY A 229 29.81 3.45 -12.29
CA GLY A 229 29.62 3.24 -10.86
C GLY A 229 28.29 3.78 -10.34
N PHE A 230 28.09 3.63 -9.03
CA PHE A 230 26.93 4.14 -8.31
C PHE A 230 27.37 4.93 -7.09
N CYS A 231 26.67 6.04 -6.84
CA CYS A 231 26.96 6.94 -5.74
C CYS A 231 26.42 6.34 -4.43
N VAL A 232 27.32 5.77 -3.62
CA VAL A 232 26.99 5.06 -2.37
C VAL A 232 27.30 5.96 -1.17
N PRO A 233 26.36 6.14 -0.22
CA PRO A 233 26.64 6.89 1.00
C PRO A 233 27.82 6.31 1.79
N ASP A 234 28.67 7.17 2.35
CA ASP A 234 29.94 6.78 2.95
C ASP A 234 29.78 5.70 4.03
N LYS A 235 28.74 5.80 4.88
CA LYS A 235 28.46 4.81 5.93
C LYS A 235 28.21 3.40 5.39
N PHE A 236 27.57 3.30 4.22
CA PHE A 236 27.34 2.02 3.56
C PHE A 236 28.60 1.52 2.86
N LEU A 237 29.28 2.41 2.12
CA LEU A 237 30.47 2.03 1.36
C LEU A 237 31.62 1.61 2.27
N ALA A 238 31.88 2.38 3.33
CA ALA A 238 32.93 2.12 4.31
C ALA A 238 32.78 0.72 4.94
N ARG A 239 31.54 0.24 5.11
CA ARG A 239 31.20 -1.04 5.75
C ARG A 239 30.84 -2.15 4.76
N GLY A 240 31.05 -1.95 3.47
CA GLY A 240 30.72 -2.93 2.43
C GLY A 240 29.24 -3.35 2.43
N GLY A 241 28.33 -2.41 2.69
CA GLY A 241 26.88 -2.65 2.76
C GLY A 241 26.39 -3.32 4.05
N LYS A 242 27.28 -3.62 5.00
CA LYS A 242 26.93 -4.14 6.34
C LYS A 242 26.76 -2.99 7.33
N PHE A 243 25.73 -2.19 7.08
CA PHE A 243 25.38 -1.05 7.93
C PHE A 243 23.93 -1.15 8.34
N THR A 244 23.65 -0.90 9.62
CA THR A 244 22.29 -0.73 10.15
C THR A 244 22.05 0.76 10.31
N PRO A 245 21.17 1.37 9.52
CA PRO A 245 20.81 2.77 9.69
C PRO A 245 20.26 3.06 11.09
N THR A 246 20.50 4.27 11.60
CA THR A 246 19.94 4.71 12.88
C THR A 246 18.40 4.74 12.80
N THR A 247 17.73 4.19 13.81
CA THR A 247 16.27 4.31 13.95
C THR A 247 15.88 5.73 14.31
N CYS A 248 14.81 6.23 13.69
CA CYS A 248 14.27 7.57 13.93
C CYS A 248 12.73 7.56 13.87
N LYS A 249 12.12 8.69 14.25
CA LYS A 249 10.68 8.91 14.08
C LYS A 249 10.43 9.81 12.88
N SER A 250 9.81 9.22 11.86
CA SER A 250 9.48 9.88 10.60
C SER A 250 8.13 10.58 10.71
N ILE A 251 7.59 10.94 9.55
CA ILE A 251 6.29 11.57 9.30
C ILE A 251 5.19 10.93 10.18
N GLY A 252 4.48 11.75 10.97
CA GLY A 252 3.40 11.28 11.85
C GLY A 252 3.85 10.35 12.99
N GLY A 253 5.11 10.47 13.43
CA GLY A 253 5.68 9.66 14.52
C GLY A 253 5.92 8.19 14.18
N ARG A 254 5.91 7.84 12.89
CA ARG A 254 6.09 6.47 12.39
C ARG A 254 7.55 6.05 12.50
N GLU A 255 7.79 4.75 12.67
CA GLU A 255 9.15 4.21 12.56
C GLU A 255 9.79 4.54 11.21
N GLY A 256 11.06 4.92 11.25
CA GLY A 256 11.88 5.13 10.08
C GLY A 256 13.35 4.81 10.31
N ARG A 257 14.15 5.06 9.27
CA ARG A 257 15.61 5.00 9.28
C ARG A 257 16.21 6.29 8.78
N CYS A 258 17.36 6.65 9.34
CA CYS A 258 18.17 7.74 8.84
C CYS A 258 18.86 7.31 7.55
N ILE A 259 18.33 7.77 6.43
CA ILE A 259 18.82 7.46 5.09
C ILE A 259 19.44 8.73 4.51
N SER A 260 20.59 8.57 3.86
CA SER A 260 21.32 9.68 3.25
C SER A 260 20.48 10.38 2.17
N VAL A 261 20.61 11.72 2.09
CA VAL A 261 20.05 12.55 1.01
C VAL A 261 20.61 12.16 -0.38
N CYS A 262 21.65 11.33 -0.43
CA CYS A 262 22.18 10.77 -1.68
C CYS A 262 21.31 9.68 -2.29
N ALA A 263 20.48 9.01 -1.48
CA ALA A 263 19.48 8.10 -2.01
C ALA A 263 18.44 8.89 -2.83
N PRO A 264 18.16 8.55 -4.09
CA PRO A 264 17.24 9.30 -4.95
C PRO A 264 15.84 9.48 -4.36
N SER A 265 15.31 8.44 -3.69
CA SER A 265 14.01 8.49 -3.01
C SER A 265 13.99 9.55 -1.89
N VAL A 266 15.05 9.62 -1.09
CA VAL A 266 15.19 10.63 -0.03
C VAL A 266 15.40 12.02 -0.60
N ALA A 267 16.23 12.15 -1.64
CA ALA A 267 16.48 13.43 -2.31
C ALA A 267 15.19 14.06 -2.83
N LYS A 268 14.31 13.24 -3.42
CA LYS A 268 13.02 13.67 -3.97
C LYS A 268 12.09 14.25 -2.90
N ASP A 269 12.08 13.65 -1.72
CA ASP A 269 11.18 14.02 -0.62
C ASP A 269 11.88 14.77 0.52
N MET A 270 13.09 15.28 0.28
CA MET A 270 13.97 15.86 1.31
C MET A 270 13.33 17.00 2.10
N ALA A 271 12.43 17.77 1.48
CA ALA A 271 11.69 18.87 2.11
C ALA A 271 10.58 18.40 3.07
N ASN A 272 10.12 17.16 2.92
CA ASN A 272 8.99 16.59 3.65
C ASN A 272 9.42 15.56 4.71
N LEU A 273 10.68 15.13 4.69
CA LEU A 273 11.21 14.15 5.63
C LEU A 273 11.86 14.85 6.84
N PRO A 274 11.59 14.41 8.08
CA PRO A 274 12.24 14.96 9.27
C PRO A 274 13.75 14.72 9.30
N THR A 275 14.49 15.60 9.96
CA THR A 275 15.92 15.40 10.29
C THR A 275 16.14 14.90 11.72
N THR A 276 15.09 14.88 12.55
CA THR A 276 15.19 14.55 13.98
C THR A 276 15.78 13.16 14.20
N GLY A 277 16.92 13.11 14.90
CA GLY A 277 17.63 11.86 15.21
C GLY A 277 18.55 11.35 14.10
N CYS A 278 18.69 12.10 13.00
CA CYS A 278 19.56 11.77 11.88
C CYS A 278 20.72 12.77 11.74
N ASP A 279 21.77 12.37 11.04
CA ASP A 279 22.87 13.29 10.72
C ASP A 279 22.42 14.39 9.73
N ALA A 280 23.22 15.44 9.58
CA ALA A 280 22.88 16.60 8.75
C ALA A 280 22.62 16.24 7.27
N ASP A 281 23.32 15.22 6.77
CA ASP A 281 23.20 14.67 5.41
C ASP A 281 22.20 13.51 5.29
N GLU A 282 21.35 13.33 6.30
CA GLU A 282 20.36 12.26 6.35
C GLU A 282 18.95 12.82 6.59
N ARG A 283 17.95 12.02 6.23
CA ARG A 283 16.56 12.25 6.57
C ARG A 283 15.95 10.98 7.12
N CYS A 284 14.97 11.14 7.99
CA CYS A 284 14.23 10.04 8.56
C CYS A 284 13.19 9.53 7.56
N ALA A 285 13.58 8.57 6.72
CA ALA A 285 12.69 7.92 5.76
C ALA A 285 11.81 6.89 6.50
N PRO A 286 10.47 6.90 6.31
CA PRO A 286 9.58 6.01 7.03
C PRO A 286 9.73 4.57 6.52
N CYS A 287 9.56 3.56 7.38
CA CYS A 287 9.58 2.15 6.96
C CYS A 287 8.47 1.82 5.94
N TYR A 288 7.31 2.45 6.10
CA TYR A 288 6.12 2.29 5.28
C TYR A 288 5.65 3.66 4.79
N ASP A 289 5.19 3.74 3.54
CA ASP A 289 4.58 4.95 3.00
C ASP A 289 3.33 5.26 3.83
N PRO A 290 3.24 6.45 4.45
CA PRO A 290 2.13 6.78 5.34
C PRO A 290 0.79 6.92 4.60
N ARG A 291 0.77 6.95 3.26
CA ARG A 291 -0.45 7.04 2.44
C ARG A 291 -0.99 5.66 2.09
N THR A 292 -0.11 4.70 1.77
CA THR A 292 -0.50 3.39 1.23
C THR A 292 -0.23 2.23 2.17
N GLY A 293 0.60 2.43 3.20
CA GLY A 293 1.09 1.35 4.08
C GLY A 293 2.12 0.42 3.41
N ILE A 294 2.51 0.67 2.17
CA ILE A 294 3.48 -0.16 1.43
C ILE A 294 4.90 0.11 1.96
N GLY A 295 5.73 -0.94 2.06
CA GLY A 295 7.12 -0.81 2.49
C GLY A 295 7.93 0.08 1.55
N THR A 296 8.66 1.05 2.09
CA THR A 296 9.51 1.96 1.30
C THR A 296 10.90 1.39 1.01
N GLY A 297 11.24 0.27 1.65
CA GLY A 297 12.59 -0.29 1.67
C GLY A 297 13.53 0.35 2.70
N ALA A 298 13.15 1.46 3.35
CA ALA A 298 14.03 2.19 4.27
C ALA A 298 14.50 1.35 5.47
N CYS A 299 13.64 0.46 5.97
CA CYS A 299 13.94 -0.41 7.12
C CYS A 299 14.40 -1.80 6.70
N THR A 300 14.64 -2.01 5.41
CA THR A 300 15.20 -3.27 4.87
C THR A 300 16.46 -2.98 4.06
N ILE A 301 17.00 -1.77 4.16
CA ILE A 301 18.21 -1.35 3.47
C ILE A 301 19.44 -1.82 4.23
N GLY A 302 20.44 -2.28 3.49
CA GLY A 302 21.59 -2.96 4.08
C GLY A 302 21.24 -4.37 4.56
N ASN A 303 22.24 -5.23 4.65
CA ASN A 303 22.02 -6.63 5.05
C ASN A 303 21.84 -6.80 6.57
N CYS A 304 21.76 -5.68 7.29
CA CYS A 304 21.94 -5.62 8.73
C CYS A 304 20.78 -4.97 9.48
N ASP A 305 19.78 -4.47 8.77
CA ASP A 305 18.51 -4.09 9.40
C ASP A 305 17.68 -5.36 9.67
N ASP A 306 17.02 -5.39 10.81
CA ASP A 306 16.09 -6.46 11.16
C ASP A 306 14.71 -6.26 10.55
N GLY A 307 14.49 -5.13 9.89
CA GLY A 307 13.16 -4.75 9.44
C GLY A 307 12.47 -3.77 10.38
N PRO A 308 11.29 -3.29 9.98
CA PRO A 308 10.41 -2.54 10.85
C PRO A 308 10.01 -3.38 12.08
N LYS A 309 9.96 -2.73 13.25
CA LYS A 309 9.44 -3.30 14.50
C LYS A 309 7.99 -2.86 14.75
N GLU A 310 7.57 -1.77 14.14
CA GLU A 310 6.19 -1.26 14.16
C GLU A 310 5.46 -1.68 12.88
N PRO A 311 4.17 -2.07 12.97
CA PRO A 311 3.38 -2.40 11.78
C PRO A 311 3.14 -1.16 10.89
N PRO A 312 2.75 -1.36 9.61
CA PRO A 312 2.26 -0.27 8.78
C PRO A 312 1.13 0.46 9.49
N LYS A 313 1.26 1.78 9.57
CA LYS A 313 0.20 2.67 10.04
C LYS A 313 0.00 3.62 8.86
N PRO A 314 -1.00 3.45 7.99
CA PRO A 314 -1.34 4.46 6.99
C PRO A 314 -2.08 5.64 7.65
N PHE A 315 -2.34 6.71 6.90
CA PHE A 315 -3.20 7.80 7.32
C PHE A 315 -4.65 7.32 7.33
N GLU A 316 -5.43 7.77 8.31
CA GLU A 316 -6.86 7.45 8.39
C GLU A 316 -7.57 8.13 7.19
N PRO A 317 -8.44 7.42 6.45
CA PRO A 317 -9.26 8.06 5.41
C PRO A 317 -10.29 9.00 6.05
N CYS A 318 -10.44 10.20 5.48
CA CYS A 318 -11.45 11.19 5.86
C CYS A 318 -12.34 11.61 4.68
N GLY A 319 -12.26 10.82 3.61
CA GLY A 319 -13.09 10.89 2.43
C GLY A 319 -14.55 10.52 2.67
N LYS A 320 -15.39 10.69 1.65
CA LYS A 320 -16.83 10.41 1.78
C LYS A 320 -17.05 8.90 1.93
N ASP A 321 -17.87 8.49 2.90
CA ASP A 321 -18.22 7.08 3.14
C ASP A 321 -16.98 6.17 3.36
N GLY A 322 -15.88 6.75 3.86
CA GLY A 322 -14.61 6.04 4.05
C GLY A 322 -13.80 5.82 2.77
N ALA A 323 -14.13 6.50 1.66
CA ALA A 323 -13.35 6.46 0.44
C ALA A 323 -11.94 7.05 0.61
N ASP A 324 -11.00 6.56 -0.20
CA ASP A 324 -9.60 6.99 -0.25
C ASP A 324 -9.39 8.32 -1.01
N ASP A 325 -10.41 9.19 -1.10
CA ASP A 325 -10.31 10.48 -1.79
C ASP A 325 -9.75 11.60 -0.91
N ALA A 326 -9.63 11.38 0.40
CA ALA A 326 -8.94 12.26 1.34
C ALA A 326 -8.37 11.49 2.55
N TYR A 327 -7.27 12.00 3.12
CA TYR A 327 -6.60 11.40 4.28
C TYR A 327 -6.41 12.42 5.42
N CYS A 328 -6.46 11.92 6.65
CA CYS A 328 -6.08 12.65 7.85
C CYS A 328 -4.56 12.76 7.93
N VAL A 329 -4.05 13.94 7.57
CA VAL A 329 -2.63 14.25 7.54
C VAL A 329 -2.28 15.15 8.72
N PRO A 330 -1.24 14.82 9.52
CA PRO A 330 -0.71 15.73 10.54
C PRO A 330 -0.48 17.15 10.01
N ALA A 331 -0.97 18.18 10.72
CA ALA A 331 -0.94 19.57 10.23
C ALA A 331 0.48 20.11 9.97
N ASP A 332 1.50 19.58 10.65
CA ASP A 332 2.90 19.93 10.44
C ASP A 332 3.41 19.57 9.04
N LEU A 333 2.82 18.56 8.40
CA LEU A 333 3.13 18.14 7.02
C LEU A 333 2.37 18.95 5.97
N VAL A 334 1.35 19.68 6.38
CA VAL A 334 0.62 20.59 5.50
C VAL A 334 1.35 21.93 5.50
N PRO A 335 1.71 22.50 4.33
CA PRO A 335 2.33 23.82 4.25
C PRO A 335 1.53 24.84 5.04
N ALA A 336 2.22 25.64 5.86
CA ALA A 336 1.55 26.57 6.78
C ALA A 336 0.59 27.53 6.06
N ALA A 337 0.93 27.92 4.83
CA ALA A 337 0.09 28.74 3.97
C ALA A 337 -1.25 28.07 3.59
N ASP A 338 -1.30 26.74 3.52
CA ASP A 338 -2.49 26.00 3.07
C ASP A 338 -3.33 25.44 4.20
N ARG A 339 -2.83 25.37 5.44
CA ARG A 339 -3.54 24.76 6.59
C ARG A 339 -4.96 25.30 6.79
N HIS A 340 -5.17 26.59 6.56
CA HIS A 340 -6.48 27.25 6.71
C HIS A 340 -7.53 26.79 5.68
N GLN A 341 -7.12 26.05 4.66
CA GLN A 341 -7.99 25.52 3.62
C GLN A 341 -8.57 24.15 3.99
N PHE A 342 -8.12 23.54 5.08
CA PHE A 342 -8.53 22.21 5.53
C PHE A 342 -9.09 22.31 6.96
N ASP A 343 -9.98 21.39 7.30
CA ASP A 343 -10.43 21.16 8.68
C ASP A 343 -10.16 19.71 9.07
N ASN A 344 -10.42 19.34 10.32
CA ASN A 344 -10.24 17.97 10.78
C ASN A 344 -11.45 17.06 10.49
N ILE A 345 -12.49 17.52 9.79
CA ILE A 345 -13.76 16.78 9.60
C ILE A 345 -13.79 16.09 8.24
N GLY A 346 -13.35 16.77 7.19
CA GLY A 346 -13.40 16.22 5.84
C GLY A 346 -14.81 15.91 5.33
N CYS A 347 -14.94 14.88 4.51
CA CYS A 347 -16.23 14.44 3.97
C CYS A 347 -16.99 13.45 4.88
N ASN A 348 -16.34 12.85 5.89
CA ASN A 348 -16.89 11.70 6.61
C ASN A 348 -17.74 12.05 7.85
N ALA A 349 -18.04 13.34 8.10
CA ALA A 349 -18.70 13.86 9.31
C ALA A 349 -18.03 13.52 10.66
N LYS A 350 -17.15 12.52 10.69
CA LYS A 350 -16.31 12.11 11.80
C LYS A 350 -14.96 12.84 11.70
N PRO A 351 -14.53 13.54 12.76
CA PRO A 351 -13.21 14.14 12.80
C PRO A 351 -12.10 13.09 12.74
N CYS A 352 -10.94 13.50 12.19
CA CYS A 352 -9.70 12.75 12.27
C CYS A 352 -9.41 12.33 13.72
N ALA A 353 -9.06 11.05 13.92
CA ALA A 353 -8.82 10.53 15.26
C ALA A 353 -7.55 11.11 15.89
N GLU A 354 -6.54 11.44 15.07
CA GLU A 354 -5.31 12.05 15.54
C GLU A 354 -5.50 13.55 15.82
N PRO A 355 -5.23 14.02 17.06
CA PRO A 355 -5.36 15.43 17.40
C PRO A 355 -4.47 16.31 16.52
N GLY A 356 -5.07 17.35 15.93
CA GLY A 356 -4.35 18.29 15.06
C GLY A 356 -4.13 17.80 13.63
N ALA A 357 -4.63 16.62 13.25
CA ALA A 357 -4.66 16.22 11.86
C ALA A 357 -5.70 17.00 11.05
N LEU A 358 -5.38 17.28 9.79
CA LEU A 358 -6.23 17.93 8.80
C LEU A 358 -6.67 16.90 7.77
N CYS A 359 -7.94 16.96 7.36
CA CYS A 359 -8.42 16.16 6.25
C CYS A 359 -8.00 16.81 4.92
N VAL A 360 -7.04 16.20 4.26
CA VAL A 360 -6.47 16.71 3.01
C VAL A 360 -6.85 15.79 1.84
N PRO A 361 -7.43 16.33 0.76
CA PRO A 361 -7.72 15.55 -0.45
C PRO A 361 -6.48 14.83 -0.99
N LYS A 362 -6.64 13.56 -1.38
CA LYS A 362 -5.57 12.70 -1.88
C LYS A 362 -4.81 13.34 -3.04
N LYS A 363 -5.51 13.98 -3.98
CA LYS A 363 -4.87 14.66 -5.12
C LYS A 363 -3.92 15.78 -4.71
N ILE A 364 -4.23 16.49 -3.62
CA ILE A 364 -3.35 17.55 -3.08
C ILE A 364 -2.13 16.90 -2.40
N ILE A 365 -2.32 15.79 -1.69
CA ILE A 365 -1.22 15.03 -1.08
C ILE A 365 -0.27 14.49 -2.17
N ASP A 366 -0.83 13.91 -3.23
CA ASP A 366 -0.06 13.24 -4.30
C ASP A 366 0.68 14.23 -5.20
N ALA A 367 0.05 15.36 -5.56
CA ALA A 367 0.68 16.40 -6.38
C ALA A 367 1.49 17.43 -5.56
N GLY A 368 1.28 17.48 -4.25
CA GLY A 368 1.95 18.42 -3.34
C GLY A 368 1.81 19.89 -3.81
N PRO A 369 2.89 20.69 -3.78
CA PRO A 369 2.84 22.10 -4.18
C PRO A 369 2.59 22.31 -5.68
N THR A 370 2.60 21.25 -6.48
CA THR A 370 2.33 21.34 -7.93
C THR A 370 0.86 21.07 -8.28
N TYR A 371 0.00 20.83 -7.27
CA TYR A 371 -1.42 20.61 -7.50
C TYR A 371 -2.08 21.84 -8.12
N GLN A 372 -2.56 21.70 -9.35
CA GLN A 372 -3.43 22.67 -10.01
C GLN A 372 -4.79 22.02 -10.26
N PRO A 373 -5.89 22.59 -9.74
CA PRO A 373 -7.20 22.02 -9.93
C PRO A 373 -7.61 22.13 -11.41
N LYS A 374 -8.26 21.09 -11.93
CA LYS A 374 -8.68 21.02 -13.33
C LYS A 374 -9.71 22.12 -13.64
N HIS A 375 -9.62 22.74 -14.81
CA HIS A 375 -10.65 23.63 -15.31
C HIS A 375 -11.98 22.88 -15.51
N CYS A 376 -13.09 23.51 -15.14
CA CYS A 376 -14.44 22.99 -15.41
C CYS A 376 -15.37 24.12 -15.84
N GLU A 377 -16.43 23.73 -16.55
CA GLU A 377 -17.53 24.63 -16.85
C GLU A 377 -18.80 24.19 -16.14
N ASN A 378 -19.40 25.11 -15.41
CA ASN A 378 -20.66 24.85 -14.75
C ASN A 378 -21.81 24.71 -15.77
N ASP A 379 -22.61 23.64 -15.64
CA ASP A 379 -23.78 23.46 -16.50
C ASP A 379 -24.88 24.48 -16.18
N LEU A 380 -25.50 25.02 -17.22
CA LEU A 380 -26.60 25.97 -17.14
C LEU A 380 -27.76 25.41 -16.30
N LEU A 381 -28.02 24.11 -16.42
CA LEU A 381 -29.10 23.43 -15.69
C LEU A 381 -28.85 23.36 -14.18
N GLY A 382 -27.62 23.10 -13.74
CA GLY A 382 -27.27 23.08 -12.32
C GLY A 382 -27.38 24.46 -11.69
N TYR A 383 -26.99 25.49 -12.44
CA TYR A 383 -27.07 26.87 -11.99
C TYR A 383 -28.46 27.47 -12.04
N LEU A 384 -29.35 27.00 -12.92
CA LEU A 384 -30.69 27.56 -13.05
C LEU A 384 -31.44 27.51 -11.71
N ALA A 385 -31.29 26.43 -10.94
CA ALA A 385 -31.91 26.28 -9.63
C ALA A 385 -31.36 27.24 -8.57
N LEU A 386 -30.04 27.52 -8.62
CA LEU A 386 -29.40 28.49 -7.73
C LEU A 386 -29.77 29.93 -8.13
N PHE A 387 -29.75 30.24 -9.42
CA PHE A 387 -30.05 31.57 -9.95
C PHE A 387 -31.53 31.95 -9.77
N GLN A 388 -32.47 31.02 -9.93
CA GLN A 388 -33.90 31.27 -9.63
C GLN A 388 -34.13 31.64 -8.17
N LYS A 389 -33.26 31.22 -7.24
CA LYS A 389 -33.32 31.63 -5.82
C LYS A 389 -32.70 32.99 -5.56
N LEU A 390 -31.67 33.37 -6.31
CA LEU A 390 -30.87 34.57 -6.05
C LEU A 390 -31.34 35.82 -6.82
N PHE A 391 -31.92 35.62 -8.01
CA PHE A 391 -32.28 36.69 -8.94
C PHE A 391 -33.78 36.70 -9.21
N THR A 392 -34.40 37.85 -8.95
CA THR A 392 -35.79 38.14 -9.32
C THR A 392 -35.94 38.54 -10.79
N ASP A 393 -34.86 38.99 -11.44
CA ASP A 393 -34.82 39.37 -12.85
C ASP A 393 -34.11 38.29 -13.70
N PRO A 394 -34.83 37.61 -14.62
CA PRO A 394 -34.25 36.57 -15.48
C PRO A 394 -33.21 37.12 -16.49
N ILE A 395 -33.27 38.40 -16.87
CA ILE A 395 -32.30 38.99 -17.82
C ILE A 395 -30.95 39.21 -17.14
N ALA A 396 -30.96 39.75 -15.92
CA ALA A 396 -29.75 39.89 -15.10
C ALA A 396 -29.08 38.52 -14.81
N ALA A 397 -29.89 37.47 -14.62
CA ALA A 397 -29.39 36.12 -14.42
C ALA A 397 -28.61 35.58 -15.64
N ILE A 398 -29.08 35.84 -16.87
CA ILE A 398 -28.39 35.40 -18.10
C ILE A 398 -27.03 36.09 -18.28
N GLY A 399 -26.96 37.40 -17.97
CA GLY A 399 -25.70 38.15 -18.03
C GLY A 399 -24.65 37.60 -17.05
N ALA A 400 -25.09 37.32 -15.81
CA ALA A 400 -24.24 36.74 -14.79
C ALA A 400 -23.75 35.33 -15.18
N LEU A 401 -24.61 34.47 -15.73
CA LEU A 401 -24.25 33.10 -16.09
C LEU A 401 -22.98 32.98 -16.96
N LYS A 402 -22.71 33.94 -17.83
CA LYS A 402 -21.48 33.94 -18.64
C LYS A 402 -20.22 34.17 -17.80
N GLU A 403 -20.32 34.94 -16.72
CA GLU A 403 -19.21 35.29 -15.84
C GLU A 403 -18.94 34.25 -14.74
N TYR A 404 -19.95 33.45 -14.36
CA TYR A 404 -19.84 32.39 -13.35
C TYR A 404 -19.68 30.97 -13.96
N LYS A 405 -19.56 30.88 -15.29
CA LYS A 405 -19.41 29.60 -16.00
C LYS A 405 -18.06 28.95 -15.72
N GLU A 406 -17.00 29.74 -15.64
CA GLU A 406 -15.64 29.25 -15.40
C GLU A 406 -15.45 28.87 -13.92
N GLY A 407 -14.84 27.70 -13.72
CA GLY A 407 -14.55 27.19 -12.39
C GLY A 407 -13.33 26.28 -12.36
N ARG A 408 -13.14 25.67 -11.18
CA ARG A 408 -12.13 24.65 -10.93
C ARG A 408 -12.74 23.46 -10.20
N CYS A 409 -12.31 22.25 -10.58
CA CYS A 409 -12.67 21.03 -9.89
C CYS A 409 -11.96 20.99 -8.54
N LEU A 410 -12.74 21.12 -7.47
CA LEU A 410 -12.24 21.06 -6.11
C LEU A 410 -12.91 19.92 -5.36
N SER A 411 -12.14 19.28 -4.47
CA SER A 411 -12.66 18.21 -3.63
C SER A 411 -13.85 18.70 -2.78
N ARG A 412 -14.90 17.90 -2.73
CA ARG A 412 -16.07 18.12 -1.88
C ARG A 412 -15.72 18.14 -0.39
N CYS A 413 -14.55 17.61 -0.02
CA CYS A 413 -14.09 17.54 1.37
C CYS A 413 -13.52 18.85 1.90
N LEU A 414 -13.22 19.82 1.00
CA LEU A 414 -12.74 21.12 1.42
C LEU A 414 -13.82 21.87 2.22
N PRO A 415 -13.51 22.49 3.38
CA PRO A 415 -14.49 23.14 4.25
C PRO A 415 -15.26 24.27 3.55
N LYS A 416 -14.61 25.00 2.65
CA LYS A 416 -15.26 26.07 1.85
C LYS A 416 -16.20 25.54 0.77
N VAL A 417 -16.01 24.29 0.33
CA VAL A 417 -16.77 23.66 -0.76
C VAL A 417 -17.94 22.85 -0.21
N ARG A 418 -17.73 22.12 0.88
CA ARG A 418 -18.68 21.19 1.51
C ARG A 418 -20.10 21.75 1.67
N PRO A 419 -20.34 22.98 2.20
CA PRO A 419 -21.69 23.50 2.39
C PRO A 419 -22.45 23.75 1.08
N LYS A 420 -21.72 23.92 -0.03
CA LYS A 420 -22.26 24.21 -1.37
C LYS A 420 -22.18 22.99 -2.30
N ALA A 421 -21.56 21.89 -1.86
CA ALA A 421 -21.19 20.77 -2.73
C ALA A 421 -22.39 20.04 -3.36
N ASP A 422 -23.58 20.12 -2.77
CA ASP A 422 -24.81 19.55 -3.35
C ASP A 422 -25.51 20.50 -4.34
N LEU A 423 -25.11 21.78 -4.35
CA LEU A 423 -25.64 22.81 -5.24
C LEU A 423 -24.76 23.01 -6.49
N LEU A 424 -23.53 22.50 -6.44
CA LEU A 424 -22.55 22.62 -7.52
C LEU A 424 -22.59 21.40 -8.44
N GLY A 425 -22.42 21.64 -9.74
CA GLY A 425 -22.33 20.57 -10.72
C GLY A 425 -21.03 19.79 -10.62
N GLN A 426 -21.07 18.51 -10.95
CA GLN A 426 -19.88 17.67 -11.12
C GLN A 426 -19.41 17.59 -12.59
N LYS A 427 -20.06 18.33 -13.49
CA LYS A 427 -19.72 18.33 -14.91
C LYS A 427 -18.24 18.67 -15.09
N ASP A 428 -17.54 17.84 -15.87
CA ASP A 428 -16.11 17.90 -16.15
C ASP A 428 -15.16 17.54 -14.98
N CYS A 429 -15.69 17.32 -13.78
CA CYS A 429 -14.95 16.94 -12.59
C CYS A 429 -15.05 15.44 -12.30
N GLU A 430 -14.05 14.90 -11.61
CA GLU A 430 -14.00 13.48 -11.27
C GLU A 430 -14.90 13.15 -10.07
N ALA A 431 -15.06 11.86 -9.79
CA ALA A 431 -15.73 11.38 -8.57
C ALA A 431 -15.10 12.04 -7.32
N GLY A 432 -15.94 12.59 -6.43
CA GLY A 432 -15.48 13.27 -5.21
C GLY A 432 -15.16 14.76 -5.36
N GLU A 433 -15.26 15.33 -6.57
CA GLU A 433 -15.06 16.75 -6.85
C GLU A 433 -16.34 17.44 -7.33
N VAL A 434 -16.37 18.76 -7.21
CA VAL A 434 -17.41 19.62 -7.78
C VAL A 434 -16.77 20.82 -8.48
N CYS A 435 -17.46 21.34 -9.49
CA CYS A 435 -17.01 22.53 -10.19
C CYS A 435 -17.33 23.78 -9.35
N VAL A 436 -16.30 24.36 -8.73
CA VAL A 436 -16.43 25.56 -7.92
C VAL A 436 -16.19 26.78 -8.82
N PRO A 437 -17.14 27.72 -8.94
CA PRO A 437 -16.97 28.90 -9.78
C PRO A 437 -15.83 29.79 -9.27
N CYS A 438 -15.20 30.55 -10.17
CA CYS A 438 -14.17 31.52 -9.77
C CYS A 438 -14.71 32.63 -8.85
N PHE A 439 -16.00 32.96 -8.96
CA PHE A 439 -16.66 34.02 -8.19
C PHE A 439 -17.88 33.47 -7.42
N ASP A 440 -18.17 34.01 -6.23
CA ASP A 440 -19.25 33.53 -5.37
C ASP A 440 -20.62 34.00 -5.91
N PRO A 441 -21.47 33.10 -6.43
CA PRO A 441 -22.76 33.48 -7.01
C PRO A 441 -23.72 34.10 -5.98
N GLU A 442 -23.59 33.76 -4.70
CA GLU A 442 -24.46 34.31 -3.64
C GLU A 442 -24.18 35.80 -3.39
N LYS A 443 -22.96 36.25 -3.69
CA LYS A 443 -22.52 37.64 -3.54
C LYS A 443 -22.53 38.41 -4.84
N ALA A 444 -23.14 37.89 -5.89
CA ALA A 444 -23.16 38.53 -7.20
C ALA A 444 -23.75 39.97 -7.17
N LYS A 445 -24.65 40.28 -6.22
CA LYS A 445 -25.19 41.64 -6.01
C LYS A 445 -24.17 42.63 -5.41
N GLU A 446 -23.16 42.13 -4.73
CA GLU A 446 -22.05 42.90 -4.13
C GLU A 446 -20.87 43.06 -5.10
N GLY A 447 -20.92 42.40 -6.26
CA GLY A 447 -19.87 42.40 -7.28
C GLY A 447 -19.19 41.04 -7.45
N LYS A 448 -18.04 41.04 -8.13
CA LYS A 448 -17.24 39.83 -8.40
C LYS A 448 -16.38 39.47 -7.20
N ILE A 449 -16.97 38.78 -6.22
CA ILE A 449 -16.24 38.32 -5.04
C ILE A 449 -15.57 36.97 -5.36
N PRO A 450 -14.23 36.87 -5.35
CA PRO A 450 -13.54 35.63 -5.68
C PRO A 450 -13.78 34.55 -4.62
N THR A 451 -13.96 33.30 -5.06
CA THR A 451 -14.07 32.14 -4.16
C THR A 451 -12.70 31.61 -3.71
N GLY A 452 -11.63 32.03 -4.40
CA GLY A 452 -10.30 31.43 -4.29
C GLY A 452 -10.13 30.15 -5.11
N ALA A 453 -11.15 29.70 -5.84
CA ALA A 453 -11.06 28.46 -6.64
C ALA A 453 -10.08 28.61 -7.81
N CYS A 454 -10.04 29.78 -8.44
CA CYS A 454 -9.24 30.06 -9.62
C CYS A 454 -7.91 30.78 -9.32
N ASP A 455 -7.61 31.01 -8.04
CA ASP A 455 -6.36 31.63 -7.57
C ASP A 455 -5.25 30.58 -7.33
N ARG A 456 -5.48 29.32 -7.72
CA ARG A 456 -4.58 28.17 -7.52
C ARG A 456 -3.96 27.66 -8.80
#